data_AF-A0A3D0Z0C5-F1
#
_entry.id   AF-A0A3D0Z0C5-F1
#
_cell.length_a   1.000
_cell.length_b   1.000
_cell.length_c   1.000
_cell.angle_alpha   90.00
_cell.angle_beta   90.00
_cell.angle_gamma   90.00
#
_symmetry.space_group_name_H-M   'P 1'
#
loop_
_entity.id
_entity.type
_entity.pdbx_description
1 polymer ?
#
loop_
_entity_poly.entity_id
_entity_poly.type
_entity_poly.pdbx_seq_one_letter_code
_entity_poly.pdbx_strand_id
1 'polypeptide(L)'
;MQVDSYKVKAGPEGYLPPAAACVGVCLPERGYALLEGELVPEERALEEIARRLLSARNPVFFPGPLILWDWKEGVAEKARALQTLAREVGAKIIPMPDYRPKYPMI
;
A
#
# COMPACT_ATOMS: atom_id res chain seq x y z
N MET A 1 -26.00 1.58 -19.49
CA MET A 1 -26.24 1.34 -18.05
C MET A 1 -25.04 1.92 -17.33
N GLN A 2 -25.25 2.94 -16.52
CA GLN A 2 -24.17 3.61 -15.79
C GLN A 2 -23.68 2.60 -14.75
N VAL A 3 -22.47 2.06 -14.96
CA VAL A 3 -21.82 1.22 -13.95
C VAL A 3 -21.34 2.21 -12.90
N ASP A 4 -22.09 2.33 -11.80
CA ASP A 4 -21.65 3.13 -10.67
C ASP A 4 -20.26 2.63 -10.25
N SER A 5 -19.28 3.54 -10.28
CA SER A 5 -17.90 3.21 -9.91
C SER A 5 -17.87 2.78 -8.45
N TYR A 6 -17.60 1.51 -8.20
CA TYR A 6 -17.51 0.98 -6.85
C TYR A 6 -16.37 1.67 -6.08
N LYS A 7 -16.69 2.20 -4.90
CA LYS A 7 -15.73 2.80 -3.98
C LYS A 7 -15.84 2.11 -2.63
N VAL A 8 -14.72 1.58 -2.13
CA VAL A 8 -14.68 0.96 -0.80
C VAL A 8 -14.91 2.03 0.27
N LYS A 9 -15.97 1.88 1.07
CA LYS A 9 -16.26 2.79 2.20
C LYS A 9 -15.64 2.28 3.49
N ALA A 10 -15.30 3.21 4.39
CA ALA A 10 -14.88 2.87 5.75
C ALA A 10 -16.10 2.42 6.59
N GLY A 11 -15.94 1.39 7.42
CA GLY A 11 -16.97 0.94 8.37
C GLY A 11 -17.54 -0.48 8.11
N PRO A 12 -18.73 -0.82 8.63
CA PRO A 12 -19.24 -2.20 8.71
C PRO A 12 -19.64 -2.85 7.38
N GLU A 13 -19.76 -2.09 6.28
CA GLU A 13 -19.77 -2.61 4.91
C GLU A 13 -18.49 -3.41 4.59
N GLY A 14 -17.40 -3.12 5.31
CA GLY A 14 -16.10 -3.80 5.26
C GLY A 14 -15.98 -5.09 6.10
N TYR A 15 -17.02 -5.54 6.82
CA TYR A 15 -16.94 -6.84 7.53
C TYR A 15 -17.06 -8.03 6.57
N LEU A 16 -17.90 -7.92 5.54
CA LEU A 16 -18.09 -8.93 4.48
C LEU A 16 -18.32 -8.25 3.11
N PRO A 17 -17.39 -7.40 2.63
CA PRO A 17 -17.53 -6.82 1.30
C PRO A 17 -17.37 -7.94 0.25
N PRO A 18 -18.03 -7.83 -0.91
CA PRO A 18 -17.70 -8.70 -2.03
C PRO A 18 -16.19 -8.56 -2.34
N ALA A 19 -15.57 -9.64 -2.78
CA ALA A 19 -14.16 -9.58 -3.19
C ALA A 19 -14.00 -8.46 -4.23
N ALA A 20 -12.92 -7.67 -4.12
CA ALA A 20 -12.70 -6.50 -4.97
C ALA A 20 -12.79 -6.86 -6.47
N ALA A 21 -12.29 -8.04 -6.86
CA ALA A 21 -12.41 -8.56 -8.21
C ALA A 21 -13.85 -8.84 -8.67
N CYS A 22 -14.74 -9.28 -7.76
CA CYS A 22 -16.16 -9.52 -8.06
C CYS A 22 -16.94 -8.23 -8.35
N VAL A 23 -16.38 -7.08 -8.01
CA VAL A 23 -16.95 -5.76 -8.28
C VAL A 23 -16.10 -4.95 -9.27
N GLY A 24 -15.25 -5.63 -10.06
CA GLY A 24 -14.53 -5.03 -11.19
C GLY A 24 -13.20 -4.37 -10.84
N VAL A 25 -12.71 -4.48 -9.60
CA VAL A 25 -11.37 -4.00 -9.24
C VAL A 25 -10.34 -5.07 -9.61
N CYS A 26 -9.60 -4.81 -10.70
CA CYS A 26 -8.54 -5.68 -11.21
C CYS A 26 -7.16 -5.06 -10.98
N LEU A 27 -6.10 -5.85 -11.18
CA LEU A 27 -4.73 -5.34 -11.13
C LEU A 27 -4.53 -4.25 -12.21
N PRO A 28 -3.84 -3.14 -11.88
CA PRO A 28 -3.62 -2.07 -12.82
C PRO A 28 -2.59 -2.48 -13.89
N GLU A 29 -2.75 -1.90 -15.08
CA GLU A 29 -1.72 -1.96 -16.12
C GLU A 29 -0.52 -1.08 -15.74
N ARG A 30 0.61 -1.27 -16.43
CA ARG A 30 1.81 -0.43 -16.22
C ARG A 30 1.49 1.04 -16.48
N GLY A 31 1.92 1.94 -15.60
CA GLY A 31 1.64 3.37 -15.69
C GLY A 31 0.35 3.79 -14.98
N TYR A 32 -0.41 2.83 -14.45
CA TYR A 32 -1.60 3.06 -13.65
C TYR A 32 -1.47 2.43 -12.26
N ALA A 33 -2.25 2.95 -11.32
CA ALA A 33 -2.36 2.48 -9.95
C ALA A 33 -3.83 2.45 -9.52
N LEU A 34 -4.10 1.79 -8.39
CA LEU A 34 -5.43 1.78 -7.78
C LEU A 34 -5.48 2.77 -6.61
N LEU A 35 -6.46 3.67 -6.64
CA LEU A 35 -6.80 4.53 -5.52
C LEU A 35 -8.20 4.17 -5.02
N GLU A 36 -8.28 3.40 -3.93
CA GLU A 36 -9.55 2.97 -3.31
C GLU A 36 -10.50 2.22 -4.28
N GLY A 37 -9.95 1.55 -5.30
CA GLY A 37 -10.70 0.84 -6.34
C GLY A 37 -10.80 1.58 -7.67
N GLU A 38 -10.44 2.87 -7.72
CA GLU A 38 -10.38 3.67 -8.95
C GLU A 38 -9.03 3.44 -9.65
N LEU A 39 -9.05 3.14 -10.95
CA LEU A 39 -7.85 3.10 -11.79
C LEU A 39 -7.43 4.53 -12.14
N VAL A 40 -6.22 4.92 -11.74
CA VAL A 40 -5.67 6.27 -11.93
C VAL A 40 -4.25 6.21 -12.48
N PRO A 41 -3.75 7.24 -13.18
CA PRO A 41 -2.33 7.32 -13.53
C PRO A 41 -1.44 7.25 -12.28
N GLU A 42 -0.26 6.60 -12.39
CA GLU A 42 0.68 6.44 -11.27
C GLU A 42 1.04 7.77 -10.59
N GLU A 43 1.26 8.84 -11.37
CA GLU A 43 1.57 10.18 -10.85
C GLU A 43 0.49 10.70 -9.91
N ARG A 44 -0.79 10.57 -10.30
CA ARG A 44 -1.93 10.98 -9.46
C ARG A 44 -1.99 10.18 -8.16
N ALA A 45 -1.64 8.89 -8.20
CA ALA A 45 -1.57 8.09 -7.00
C ALA A 45 -0.44 8.54 -6.07
N LEU A 46 0.73 8.92 -6.60
CA LEU A 46 1.85 9.44 -5.83
C LEU A 46 1.52 10.78 -5.17
N GLU A 47 0.89 11.71 -5.88
CA GLU A 47 0.41 12.98 -5.32
C GLU A 47 -0.56 12.75 -4.16
N GLU A 48 -1.50 11.83 -4.33
CA GLU A 48 -2.48 11.50 -3.31
C GLU A 48 -1.85 10.82 -2.08
N ILE A 49 -0.84 9.96 -2.28
CA ILE A 49 -0.05 9.38 -1.19
C ILE A 49 0.65 10.50 -0.41
N ALA A 50 1.31 11.43 -1.09
CA ALA A 50 2.00 12.55 -0.45
C ALA A 50 1.02 13.42 0.35
N ARG A 51 -0.13 13.77 -0.24
CA ARG A 51 -1.19 14.53 0.42
C ARG A 51 -1.70 13.82 1.68
N ARG A 52 -1.95 12.50 1.62
CA ARG A 52 -2.41 11.71 2.78
C ARG A 52 -1.37 11.62 3.88
N LEU A 53 -0.09 11.45 3.53
CA LEU A 53 1.00 11.41 4.51
C LEU A 53 1.15 12.75 5.23
N LEU A 54 1.15 13.86 4.48
CA LEU A 54 1.30 15.21 5.04
C LEU A 54 0.07 15.66 5.86
N SER A 55 -1.13 15.19 5.52
CA SER A 55 -2.37 15.53 6.25
C SER A 55 -2.69 14.60 7.42
N ALA A 56 -1.96 13.49 7.57
CA ALA A 56 -2.20 12.54 8.64
C ALA A 56 -1.78 13.12 10.01
N ARG A 57 -2.66 13.00 11.01
CA ARG A 57 -2.35 13.40 12.39
C ARG A 57 -1.25 12.56 13.05
N ASN A 58 -1.13 11.29 12.68
CA ASN A 58 -0.14 10.36 13.22
C ASN A 58 0.24 9.34 12.12
N PRO A 59 1.06 9.73 11.13
CA PRO A 59 1.48 8.84 10.06
C PRO A 59 2.39 7.74 10.62
N VAL A 60 2.17 6.50 10.16
CA VAL A 60 2.95 5.33 10.59
C VAL A 60 3.18 4.41 9.39
N PHE A 61 4.43 3.99 9.20
CA PHE A 61 4.80 2.94 8.26
C PHE A 61 4.94 1.60 8.98
N PHE A 62 4.40 0.55 8.36
CA PHE A 62 4.52 -0.84 8.81
C PHE A 62 5.29 -1.67 7.78
N PRO A 63 6.62 -1.52 7.66
CA PRO A 63 7.39 -2.26 6.67
C PRO A 63 7.41 -3.75 6.98
N GLY A 64 7.10 -4.56 5.96
CA GLY A 64 7.16 -6.03 6.01
C GLY A 64 8.53 -6.61 5.63
N PRO A 65 8.67 -7.95 5.67
CA PRO A 65 9.90 -8.68 5.35
C PRO A 65 10.54 -8.31 4.00
N LEU A 66 9.73 -7.91 3.01
CA LEU A 66 10.23 -7.52 1.69
C LEU A 66 11.04 -6.21 1.68
N ILE A 67 10.93 -5.40 2.74
CA ILE A 67 11.68 -4.16 2.93
C ILE A 67 12.68 -4.30 4.09
N LEU A 68 12.37 -5.09 5.12
CA LEU A 68 13.21 -5.23 6.30
C LEU A 68 14.48 -6.07 6.07
N TRP A 69 14.45 -7.04 5.16
CA TRP A 69 15.57 -7.95 4.93
C TRP A 69 16.27 -7.65 3.62
N ASP A 70 17.59 -7.57 3.61
CA ASP A 70 18.36 -7.36 2.37
C ASP A 70 18.52 -8.67 1.58
N TRP A 71 17.39 -9.25 1.16
CA TRP A 71 17.31 -10.57 0.56
C TRP A 71 17.58 -10.59 -0.95
N LYS A 72 17.61 -9.42 -1.59
CA LYS A 72 17.98 -9.25 -3.00
C LYS A 72 18.49 -7.84 -3.26
N GLU A 73 19.17 -7.69 -4.38
CA GLU A 73 19.59 -6.39 -4.90
C GLU A 73 18.42 -5.39 -4.97
N GLY A 74 18.69 -4.16 -4.53
CA GLY A 74 17.73 -3.07 -4.50
C GLY A 74 16.81 -3.03 -3.27
N VAL A 75 16.80 -4.03 -2.38
CA VAL A 75 15.98 -3.95 -1.15
C VAL A 75 16.54 -2.91 -0.19
N ALA A 76 17.86 -2.88 0.03
CA ALA A 76 18.49 -1.85 0.85
C ALA A 76 18.19 -0.42 0.36
N GLU A 77 18.09 -0.19 -0.95
CA GLU A 77 17.71 1.10 -1.51
C GLU A 77 16.27 1.48 -1.17
N LYS A 78 15.33 0.55 -1.33
CA LYS A 78 13.92 0.76 -0.94
C LYS A 78 13.78 1.03 0.56
N ALA A 79 14.56 0.35 1.40
CA ALA A 79 14.58 0.60 2.83
C ALA A 79 15.08 2.02 3.16
N ARG A 80 16.13 2.51 2.46
CA ARG A 80 16.61 3.89 2.60
C ARG A 80 15.59 4.92 2.13
N ALA A 81 14.90 4.66 1.02
CA ALA A 81 13.83 5.52 0.52
C ALA A 81 12.69 5.64 1.53
N LEU A 82 12.25 4.52 2.13
CA LEU A 82 11.23 4.51 3.17
C LEU A 82 11.68 5.28 4.44
N GLN A 83 12.92 5.10 4.88
CA GLN A 83 13.47 5.86 6.01
C GLN A 83 13.50 7.36 5.73
N THR A 84 13.90 7.75 4.52
CA THR A 84 13.90 9.15 4.09
C THR A 84 12.48 9.71 4.14
N LEU A 85 11.52 9.04 3.49
CA LEU A 85 10.12 9.47 3.47
C LEU A 85 9.54 9.59 4.89
N ALA A 86 9.80 8.60 5.76
CA ALA A 86 9.34 8.62 7.14
C ALA A 86 9.88 9.83 7.92
N ARG A 87 11.15 10.19 7.71
CA ARG A 87 11.74 11.38 8.32
C ARG A 87 11.10 12.67 7.81
N GLU A 88 10.91 12.80 6.49
CA GLU A 88 10.35 14.02 5.89
C GLU A 88 8.92 14.31 6.34
N VAL A 89 8.10 13.26 6.56
CA VAL A 89 6.70 13.43 6.99
C VAL A 89 6.50 13.24 8.50
N GLY A 90 7.57 13.07 9.27
CA GLY A 90 7.49 12.84 10.72
C GLY A 90 6.75 11.54 11.10
N ALA A 91 6.81 10.51 10.26
CA ALA A 91 6.14 9.23 10.50
C ALA A 91 6.93 8.33 11.45
N LYS A 92 6.18 7.55 12.23
CA LYS A 92 6.74 6.43 13.02
C LYS A 92 6.94 5.21 12.12
N ILE A 93 7.87 4.33 12.49
CA ILE A 93 8.07 3.05 11.83
C ILE A 93 7.83 1.94 12.84
N ILE A 94 6.93 1.01 12.52
CA ILE A 94 6.68 -0.20 13.32
C ILE A 94 6.98 -1.40 12.42
N PRO A 95 8.15 -2.05 12.58
CA PRO A 95 8.50 -3.19 11.73
C PRO A 95 7.52 -4.33 11.95
N MET A 96 7.00 -4.91 10.87
CA MET A 96 6.18 -6.11 10.96
C MET A 96 7.05 -7.33 11.29
N PRO A 97 6.54 -8.28 12.08
CA PRO A 97 7.26 -9.52 12.36
C PRO A 97 7.51 -10.29 11.05
N ASP A 98 8.53 -11.13 11.05
CA ASP A 98 8.78 -12.01 9.93
C ASP A 98 7.69 -13.08 9.82
N TYR A 99 6.72 -12.83 8.94
CA TYR A 99 5.60 -13.71 8.61
C TYR A 99 5.89 -14.63 7.42
N ARG A 100 7.13 -14.68 6.90
CA ARG A 100 7.50 -15.67 5.90
C ARG A 100 7.22 -17.08 6.46
N PRO A 101 6.74 -18.03 5.64
CA PRO A 101 6.44 -19.39 6.11
C PRO A 101 7.64 -20.01 6.84
N LYS A 102 7.44 -20.46 8.08
CA LYS A 102 8.52 -20.99 8.95
C LYS A 102 8.72 -22.51 8.90
N TYR A 103 8.26 -23.23 7.86
CA TYR A 103 8.29 -24.70 7.84
C TYR A 103 8.55 -25.32 6.46
N PRO A 104 9.17 -26.52 6.45
CA PRO A 104 10.61 -26.67 6.36
C PRO A 104 11.13 -26.26 4.97
N MET A 105 12.38 -25.77 4.91
CA MET A 105 13.12 -25.74 3.66
C MET A 105 13.56 -27.18 3.37
N ILE A 106 12.94 -27.82 2.38
CA ILE A 106 13.39 -29.10 1.81
C ILE A 106 14.60 -28.81 0.92
#